data_AF-A0A257JDR9-F1
#
_entry.id   AF-A0A257JDR9-F1
#
_cell.length_a   1.000
_cell.length_b   1.000
_cell.length_c   1.000
_cell.angle_alpha   90.00
_cell.angle_beta   90.00
_cell.angle_gamma   90.00
#
_symmetry.space_group_name_H-M   'P 1'
#
loop_
_entity.id
_entity.type
_entity.pdbx_description
1 polymer ?
#
loop_
_entity_poly.entity_id
_entity_poly.type
_entity_poly.pdbx_seq_one_letter_code
_entity_poly.pdbx_strand_id
1 'polypeptide(L)'
;MIHFNPWRDFNDAPLQEDPFGVEPDAAQLSVFLDVVFGYCEGLIPVRGFVDKGQGRDGKPNNIWIYADGSAFDKLKTFATWAWREGAALYVIPGTVAAQGQARAHEVIQMQAVIVDLDAGDIIAKLGHLVHYLGTPTLVVESG
;
A
#
# COMPACT_ATOMS: atom_id res chain seq x y z
N MET A 1 13.03 23.15 22.53
CA MET A 1 11.89 22.48 21.87
C MET A 1 12.36 22.05 20.49
N ILE A 2 12.49 20.74 20.27
CA ILE A 2 12.88 20.19 18.97
C ILE A 2 11.57 19.96 18.22
N HIS A 3 11.35 20.71 17.14
CA HIS A 3 10.15 20.58 16.31
C HIS A 3 10.37 19.39 15.36
N PHE A 4 9.82 18.22 15.70
CA PHE A 4 9.83 17.05 14.84
C PHE A 4 8.88 17.32 13.67
N ASN A 5 9.42 17.56 12.47
CA ASN A 5 8.63 17.68 11.24
C ASN A 5 8.90 16.44 10.38
N PRO A 6 8.04 15.41 10.45
CA PRO A 6 8.28 14.14 9.77
C PRO A 6 8.47 14.29 8.25
N TRP A 7 7.98 15.38 7.64
CA TRP A 7 8.11 15.61 6.19
C TRP A 7 9.52 16.03 5.75
N ARG A 8 10.33 16.63 6.61
CA ARG A 8 11.66 17.13 6.22
C ARG A 8 12.75 16.05 6.23
N ASP A 9 12.52 14.93 6.92
CA ASP A 9 13.52 13.88 7.15
C ASP A 9 13.58 12.82 6.04
N PHE A 10 12.51 12.65 5.24
CA PHE A 10 12.45 11.65 4.17
C PHE A 10 13.33 11.98 2.94
N ASN A 11 13.67 13.27 2.74
CA ASN A 11 14.41 13.72 1.56
C ASN A 11 15.93 13.62 1.69
N ASP A 12 16.48 13.50 2.91
CA ASP A 12 17.92 13.63 3.17
C ASP A 12 18.63 12.28 3.45
N ALA A 13 17.94 11.14 3.30
CA ALA A 13 18.56 9.82 3.52
C ALA A 13 19.62 9.46 2.46
N PRO A 14 20.77 8.86 2.84
CA PRO A 14 21.78 8.43 1.88
C PRO A 14 21.25 7.36 0.91
N LEU A 15 21.76 7.35 -0.33
CA LEU A 15 21.41 6.36 -1.35
C LEU A 15 21.97 4.99 -0.93
N GLN A 16 21.09 4.04 -0.61
CA GLN A 16 21.44 2.64 -0.33
C GLN A 16 21.45 1.83 -1.64
N GLU A 17 22.30 0.80 -1.76
CA GLU A 17 22.30 -0.13 -2.90
C GLU A 17 20.89 -0.69 -3.14
N ASP A 18 20.43 -0.68 -4.39
CA ASP A 18 19.07 -1.04 -4.79
C ASP A 18 18.67 -2.42 -4.25
N PRO A 19 17.85 -2.48 -3.19
CA PRO A 19 17.58 -3.73 -2.48
C PRO A 19 16.62 -4.65 -3.26
N PHE A 20 15.94 -4.16 -4.30
CA PHE A 20 14.90 -4.90 -5.03
C PHE A 20 15.07 -4.90 -6.55
N GLY A 21 15.93 -4.07 -7.12
CA GLY A 21 16.19 -3.98 -8.57
C GLY A 21 15.12 -3.25 -9.37
N VAL A 22 13.95 -2.96 -8.76
CA VAL A 22 12.77 -2.39 -9.43
C VAL A 22 12.17 -1.29 -8.55
N GLU A 23 12.22 -0.06 -9.05
CA GLU A 23 11.57 1.09 -8.41
C GLU A 23 10.03 0.99 -8.48
N PRO A 24 9.30 1.57 -7.51
CA PRO A 24 7.84 1.65 -7.57
C PRO A 24 7.34 2.35 -8.84
N ASP A 25 6.53 1.64 -9.63
CA ASP A 25 5.95 2.19 -10.87
C ASP A 25 4.79 3.14 -10.56
N ALA A 26 4.98 4.41 -10.91
CA ALA A 26 3.99 5.47 -10.74
C ALA A 26 2.66 5.18 -11.47
N ALA A 27 2.69 4.63 -12.67
CA ALA A 27 1.48 4.31 -13.42
C ALA A 27 0.69 3.20 -12.72
N GLN A 28 1.38 2.18 -12.20
CA GLN A 28 0.72 1.11 -11.43
C GLN A 28 0.10 1.62 -10.13
N LEU A 29 0.80 2.49 -9.39
CA LEU A 29 0.25 3.12 -8.18
C LEU A 29 -1.00 3.94 -8.48
N SER A 30 -1.03 4.66 -9.61
CA SER A 30 -2.20 5.44 -10.03
C SER A 30 -3.38 4.53 -10.37
N VAL A 31 -3.16 3.46 -11.14
CA VAL A 31 -4.21 2.49 -11.50
C VAL A 31 -4.76 1.82 -10.24
N PHE A 32 -3.88 1.43 -9.32
CA PHE A 32 -4.28 0.83 -8.04
C PHE A 32 -5.20 1.78 -7.24
N LEU A 33 -4.82 3.06 -7.10
CA LEU A 33 -5.61 4.03 -6.36
C LEU A 33 -6.98 4.29 -7.00
N ASP A 34 -7.02 4.42 -8.32
CA ASP A 34 -8.27 4.63 -9.06
C ASP A 34 -9.23 3.44 -8.87
N VAL A 35 -8.75 2.22 -9.12
CA VAL A 35 -9.56 1.00 -9.01
C VAL A 35 -10.05 0.79 -7.57
N VAL A 36 -9.17 0.92 -6.58
CA VAL A 36 -9.50 0.55 -5.19
C VAL A 36 -10.20 1.67 -4.42
N PHE A 37 -9.96 2.94 -4.76
CA PHE A 37 -10.42 4.09 -3.97
C PHE A 37 -11.10 5.21 -4.76
N GLY A 38 -11.30 5.09 -6.08
CA GLY A 38 -11.82 6.17 -6.93
C GLY A 38 -13.18 6.77 -6.52
N TYR A 39 -14.01 6.05 -5.75
CA TYR A 39 -15.27 6.56 -5.18
C TYR A 39 -15.28 6.55 -3.65
N CYS A 40 -14.12 6.35 -3.01
CA CYS A 40 -14.00 6.33 -1.56
C CYS A 40 -13.74 7.73 -0.99
N GLU A 41 -14.27 7.97 0.21
CA GLU A 41 -13.92 9.13 1.05
C GLU A 41 -13.23 8.67 2.35
N GLY A 42 -12.61 9.60 3.08
CA GLY A 42 -11.95 9.30 4.35
C GLY A 42 -10.45 9.05 4.20
N LEU A 43 -9.89 8.19 5.06
CA LEU A 43 -8.45 7.92 5.12
C LEU A 43 -8.10 6.51 4.65
N ILE A 44 -7.15 6.39 3.72
CA ILE A 44 -6.53 5.16 3.25
C ILE A 44 -5.38 4.80 4.21
N PRO A 45 -5.47 3.69 4.97
CA PRO A 45 -4.39 3.24 5.82
C PRO A 45 -3.30 2.53 5.00
N VAL A 46 -2.05 2.95 5.14
CA VAL A 46 -0.89 2.34 4.49
C VAL A 46 0.14 1.97 5.54
N ARG A 47 0.74 0.79 5.41
CA ARG A 47 1.69 0.25 6.38
C ARG A 47 2.97 -0.23 5.72
N GLY A 48 4.10 0.31 6.18
CA GLY A 48 5.45 -0.11 5.80
C GLY A 48 6.13 -0.95 6.89
N PHE A 49 6.90 -1.95 6.47
CA PHE A 49 7.67 -2.85 7.32
C PHE A 49 9.07 -3.02 6.77
N VAL A 50 10.05 -2.73 7.62
CA VAL A 50 11.45 -3.07 7.33
C VAL A 50 11.60 -4.58 7.51
N ASP A 51 12.19 -5.26 6.54
CA ASP A 51 12.36 -6.71 6.60
C ASP A 51 13.30 -7.10 7.76
N LYS A 52 12.93 -8.16 8.49
CA LYS A 52 13.62 -8.60 9.72
C LYS A 52 15.04 -9.12 9.46
N GLY A 53 15.41 -9.39 8.21
CA GLY A 53 16.76 -9.79 7.82
C GLY A 53 17.82 -8.68 7.87
N GLN A 54 17.42 -7.41 7.97
CA GLN A 54 18.33 -6.25 7.91
C GLN A 54 18.87 -5.79 9.27
N GLY A 55 18.58 -6.52 10.37
CA GLY A 55 19.07 -6.18 11.71
C GLY A 55 18.55 -4.85 12.28
N ARG A 56 17.55 -4.24 11.62
CA ARG A 56 16.88 -3.02 12.06
C ARG A 56 15.53 -3.39 12.69
N ASP A 57 15.46 -3.40 14.02
CA ASP A 57 14.19 -3.44 14.77
C ASP A 57 13.45 -2.10 14.62
N GLY A 58 12.91 -1.85 13.42
CA GLY A 58 12.10 -0.68 13.12
C GLY A 58 10.65 -0.89 13.51
N LYS A 59 10.03 0.06 14.21
CA LYS A 59 8.56 0.09 14.32
C LYS A 59 7.96 0.22 12.91
N PRO A 60 6.81 -0.44 12.65
CA PRO A 60 6.09 -0.25 11.39
C PRO A 60 5.83 1.23 11.14
N ASN A 61 6.07 1.69 9.91
CA ASN A 61 5.75 3.05 9.50
C ASN A 61 4.32 3.05 8.97
N ASN A 62 3.39 3.63 9.73
CA ASN A 62 1.99 3.70 9.35
C ASN A 62 1.65 5.12 8.95
N ILE A 63 0.96 5.29 7.81
CA ILE A 63 0.42 6.56 7.37
C ILE A 63 -1.07 6.42 7.03
N TRP A 64 -1.76 7.56 7.05
CA TRP A 64 -3.16 7.67 6.67
C TRP A 64 -3.29 8.77 5.63
N ILE A 65 -3.68 8.38 4.42
CA ILE A 65 -3.73 9.25 3.24
C ILE A 65 -5.19 9.62 3.02
N TYR A 66 -5.52 10.90 2.84
CA TYR A 66 -6.87 11.27 2.42
C TYR A 66 -7.19 10.65 1.05
N ALA A 67 -8.36 10.04 0.91
CA ALA A 67 -8.89 9.55 -0.36
C ALA A 67 -9.35 10.76 -1.21
N ASP A 68 -8.39 11.55 -1.67
CA ASP A 68 -8.58 12.74 -2.48
C ASP A 68 -7.48 12.87 -3.55
N GLY A 69 -7.45 14.00 -4.26
CA GLY A 69 -6.45 14.26 -5.30
C GLY A 69 -4.99 14.24 -4.82
N SER A 70 -4.73 14.27 -3.51
CA SER A 70 -3.38 14.16 -2.93
C SER A 70 -2.93 12.71 -2.69
N ALA A 71 -3.82 11.73 -2.87
CA ALA A 71 -3.54 10.34 -2.50
C ALA A 71 -2.35 9.77 -3.27
N PHE A 72 -2.28 10.06 -4.57
CA PHE A 72 -1.22 9.59 -5.46
C PHE A 72 0.17 10.05 -5.01
N ASP A 73 0.37 11.36 -4.81
CA ASP A 73 1.68 11.90 -4.44
C ASP A 73 2.15 11.36 -3.09
N LYS A 74 1.23 11.20 -2.13
CA LYS A 74 1.55 10.66 -0.80
C LYS A 74 1.90 9.18 -0.86
N LEU A 75 1.14 8.37 -1.61
CA LEU A 75 1.43 6.95 -1.77
C LEU A 75 2.76 6.75 -2.51
N LYS A 76 3.00 7.50 -3.60
CA LYS A 76 4.26 7.47 -4.34
C LYS A 76 5.45 7.81 -3.44
N THR A 77 5.34 8.90 -2.68
CA THR A 77 6.40 9.30 -1.72
C THR A 77 6.68 8.17 -0.72
N PHE A 78 5.64 7.57 -0.17
CA PHE A 78 5.79 6.48 0.79
C PHE A 78 6.36 5.19 0.16
N ALA A 79 5.96 4.87 -1.07
CA ALA A 79 6.50 3.73 -1.81
C ALA A 79 7.97 3.91 -2.16
N THR A 80 8.37 5.11 -2.61
CA THR A 80 9.78 5.44 -2.85
C THR A 80 10.62 5.35 -1.58
N TRP A 81 10.09 5.83 -0.45
CA TRP A 81 10.75 5.64 0.85
C TRP A 81 10.90 4.15 1.17
N ALA A 82 9.84 3.35 1.03
CA ALA A 82 9.88 1.93 1.35
C ALA A 82 10.94 1.21 0.50
N TRP A 83 10.97 1.48 -0.81
CA TRP A 83 11.99 0.94 -1.71
C TRP A 83 13.42 1.33 -1.26
N ARG A 84 13.68 2.60 -0.96
CA ARG A 84 15.00 3.08 -0.49
C ARG A 84 15.46 2.43 0.81
N GLU A 85 14.52 2.17 1.72
CA GLU A 85 14.81 1.56 3.02
C GLU A 85 14.87 0.03 2.99
N GLY A 86 14.67 -0.61 1.82
CA GLY A 86 14.54 -2.07 1.76
C GLY A 86 13.32 -2.58 2.52
N ALA A 87 12.25 -1.79 2.59
CA ALA A 87 11.02 -2.09 3.29
C ALA A 87 9.91 -2.48 2.30
N ALA A 88 9.05 -3.41 2.74
CA ALA A 88 7.80 -3.70 2.05
C ALA A 88 6.70 -2.76 2.55
N LEU A 89 5.67 -2.54 1.74
CA LEU A 89 4.44 -1.87 2.18
C LEU A 89 3.21 -2.64 1.72
N TYR A 90 2.13 -2.51 2.48
CA TYR A 90 0.79 -2.89 2.03
C TYR A 90 -0.22 -1.80 2.33
N VAL A 91 -1.27 -1.75 1.52
CA VAL A 91 -2.40 -0.84 1.66
C VAL A 91 -3.59 -1.64 2.18
N ILE A 92 -4.25 -1.14 3.23
CA ILE A 92 -5.48 -1.76 3.70
C ILE A 92 -6.61 -1.38 2.73
N PRO A 93 -7.33 -2.35 2.18
CA PRO A 93 -8.41 -2.05 1.26
C PRO A 93 -9.61 -1.47 2.00
N GLY A 94 -10.03 -0.28 1.57
CA GLY A 94 -11.07 0.51 2.21
C GLY A 94 -10.53 1.66 3.06
N THR A 95 -11.42 2.58 3.38
CA THR A 95 -11.09 3.80 4.12
C THR A 95 -11.60 3.75 5.55
N VAL A 96 -10.97 4.55 6.41
CA VAL A 96 -11.29 4.70 7.83
C VAL A 96 -11.58 6.16 8.17
N ALA A 97 -12.21 6.40 9.32
CA ALA A 97 -12.60 7.75 9.73
C ALA A 97 -11.45 8.55 10.36
N ALA A 98 -10.49 7.88 11.01
CA ALA A 98 -9.46 8.55 11.80
C ALA A 98 -8.08 7.88 11.70
N GLN A 99 -7.04 8.66 11.97
CA GLN A 99 -5.68 8.14 12.13
C GLN A 99 -5.60 7.16 13.31
N GLY A 100 -4.73 6.18 13.20
CA GLY A 100 -4.62 5.07 14.16
C GLY A 100 -5.55 3.90 13.86
N GLN A 101 -6.53 4.06 12.96
CA GLN A 101 -7.47 3.01 12.58
C GLN A 101 -6.95 2.18 11.40
N ALA A 102 -7.13 0.87 11.47
CA ALA A 102 -6.65 -0.08 10.46
C ALA A 102 -7.32 -1.47 10.58
N ARG A 103 -8.28 -1.64 11.49
CA ARG A 103 -8.98 -2.92 11.73
C ARG A 103 -10.21 -3.02 10.85
N ALA A 104 -10.63 -4.24 10.56
CA ALA A 104 -11.78 -4.51 9.71
C ALA A 104 -13.08 -3.78 10.14
N HIS A 105 -13.34 -3.69 11.45
CA HIS A 105 -14.53 -2.99 11.96
C HIS A 105 -14.42 -1.45 11.93
N GLU A 106 -13.24 -0.91 11.63
CA GLU A 106 -13.00 0.54 11.49
C GLU A 106 -13.12 0.99 10.04
N VAL A 107 -13.22 0.05 9.09
CA VAL A 107 -13.45 0.36 7.68
C VAL A 107 -14.85 0.91 7.51
N ILE A 108 -14.95 2.15 7.05
CA ILE A 108 -16.22 2.86 6.83
C ILE A 108 -16.71 2.72 5.38
N GLN A 109 -15.81 2.44 4.44
CA GLN A 109 -16.14 2.29 3.03
C GLN A 109 -15.14 1.37 2.33
N MET A 110 -15.64 0.49 1.46
CA MET A 110 -14.85 -0.37 0.58
C MET A 110 -15.66 -0.63 -0.70
N GLN A 111 -15.03 -0.42 -1.86
CA GLN A 111 -15.68 -0.55 -3.18
C GLN A 111 -15.14 -1.70 -4.03
N ALA A 112 -14.13 -2.42 -3.52
CA ALA A 112 -13.52 -3.55 -4.20
C ALA A 112 -13.95 -4.86 -3.52
N VAL A 113 -14.03 -5.94 -4.29
CA VAL A 113 -14.07 -7.31 -3.74
C VAL A 113 -12.67 -7.87 -3.90
N ILE A 114 -12.09 -8.33 -2.80
CA ILE A 114 -10.71 -8.81 -2.76
C ILE A 114 -10.73 -10.29 -2.47
N VAL A 115 -10.01 -11.04 -3.30
CA VAL A 115 -9.86 -12.48 -3.16
C VAL A 115 -8.38 -12.78 -3.07
N ASP A 116 -7.99 -13.37 -1.95
CA ASP A 116 -6.61 -13.79 -1.70
C ASP A 116 -6.38 -15.18 -2.31
N LEU A 117 -5.31 -15.30 -3.11
CA LEU A 117 -4.95 -16.49 -3.86
C LEU A 117 -3.50 -16.88 -3.54
N ASP A 118 -3.28 -17.36 -2.32
CA ASP A 118 -1.94 -17.59 -1.74
C ASP A 118 -1.55 -19.08 -1.60
N ALA A 119 -2.50 -19.99 -1.76
CA ALA A 119 -2.29 -21.42 -1.56
C ALA A 119 -3.05 -22.31 -2.56
N GLY A 120 -2.54 -23.52 -2.80
CA GLY A 120 -3.16 -24.50 -3.70
C GLY A 120 -3.00 -24.14 -5.18
N ASP A 121 -3.94 -24.57 -6.02
CA ASP A 121 -3.92 -24.27 -7.46
C ASP A 121 -4.48 -22.86 -7.74
N ILE A 122 -3.58 -21.87 -7.75
CA ILE A 122 -3.90 -20.45 -7.99
C ILE A 122 -4.57 -20.24 -9.35
N ILE A 123 -4.09 -20.91 -10.39
CA ILE A 123 -4.59 -20.75 -11.77
C ILE A 123 -6.02 -21.30 -11.88
N ALA A 124 -6.27 -22.49 -11.32
CA ALA A 124 -7.62 -23.05 -11.30
C ALA A 124 -8.60 -22.18 -10.49
N LYS A 125 -8.16 -21.63 -9.34
CA LYS A 125 -8.97 -20.71 -8.54
C LYS A 125 -9.27 -19.42 -9.29
N LEU A 126 -8.29 -18.81 -9.95
CA LEU A 126 -8.50 -17.64 -10.78
C LEU A 126 -9.49 -17.93 -11.92
N GLY A 127 -9.34 -19.06 -12.61
CA GLY A 127 -10.27 -19.49 -13.66
C GLY A 127 -11.71 -19.66 -13.15
N HIS A 128 -11.87 -20.21 -11.94
CA HIS A 128 -13.16 -20.31 -11.28
C HIS A 128 -13.77 -18.93 -11.00
N LEU A 129 -12.99 -17.99 -10.45
CA LEU A 129 -13.46 -16.63 -10.20
C LEU A 129 -13.85 -15.91 -11.50
N VAL A 130 -13.04 -16.04 -12.55
CA VAL A 130 -13.35 -15.42 -13.85
C VAL A 130 -14.65 -15.97 -14.43
N HIS A 131 -14.90 -17.27 -14.29
CA HIS A 131 -16.14 -17.89 -14.78
C HIS A 131 -17.40 -17.35 -14.08
N TYR A 132 -17.35 -17.14 -12.77
CA TYR A 132 -18.53 -16.78 -11.97
C TYR A 132 -18.67 -15.28 -11.67
N LEU A 133 -17.56 -14.53 -11.63
CA LEU A 133 -17.53 -13.10 -11.29
C LEU A 133 -17.14 -12.21 -12.48
N GLY A 134 -16.59 -12.79 -13.56
CA GLY A 134 -16.09 -12.06 -14.72
C GLY A 134 -14.61 -11.70 -14.62
N THR A 135 -14.11 -10.96 -15.62
CA THR A 135 -12.71 -10.54 -15.69
C THR A 135 -12.36 -9.62 -14.52
N PRO A 136 -11.27 -9.88 -13.75
CA PRO A 136 -10.85 -9.00 -12.68
C PRO A 136 -10.40 -7.65 -13.25
N THR A 137 -10.82 -6.56 -12.61
CA THR A 137 -10.38 -5.19 -12.96
C THR A 137 -8.89 -4.98 -12.67
N LEU A 138 -8.36 -5.66 -11.64
CA LEU A 138 -6.96 -5.58 -11.23
C LEU A 138 -6.51 -6.93 -10.68
N VAL A 139 -5.30 -7.34 -11.05
CA VAL A 139 -4.58 -8.46 -10.44
C VAL A 139 -3.32 -7.88 -9.81
N VAL A 140 -3.08 -8.21 -8.54
CA VAL A 140 -1.87 -7.81 -7.81
C VAL A 140 -1.09 -9.07 -7.50
N GLU A 141 0.13 -9.15 -8.02
CA GLU A 141 1.08 -10.22 -7.71
C GLU A 141 1.95 -9.76 -6.53
N SER A 142 1.73 -10.34 -5.35
CA SER A 142 2.64 -10.14 -4.22
C SER A 142 3.88 -10.99 -4.42
N GLY A 143 5.06 -10.36 -4.42
CA GLY A 143 6.35 -11.05 -4.52
C GLY A 143 6.71 -11.92 -3.32
#